data_AF-A0A1T4S6D4-F1
#
_entry.id   AF-A0A1T4S6D4-F1
#
_cell.length_a   1.000
_cell.length_b   1.000
_cell.length_c   1.000
_cell.angle_alpha   90.00
_cell.angle_beta   90.00
_cell.angle_gamma   90.00
#
_symmetry.space_group_name_H-M   'P 1'
#
loop_
_entity.id
_entity.type
_entity.pdbx_description
1 polymer ?
#
loop_
_entity_poly.entity_id
_entity_poly.type
_entity_poly.pdbx_seq_one_letter_code
_entity_poly.pdbx_strand_id
1 'polypeptide(L)'
;MKFEDFAAKKMLEIAHEGDQLTDREKQLIGLAVSATRGCIACSGSRIKRAIESGIPWDALIQAIDVASAVNAGVTTAIALQGINKEGLDSTCVGGACTVS
;
A
#
# COMPACT_ATOMS: atom_id res chain seq x y z
N MET A 1 -25.32 -14.40 -0.25
CA MET A 1 -24.67 -13.21 0.34
C MET A 1 -23.88 -12.56 -0.76
N LYS A 2 -24.24 -11.33 -1.12
CA LYS A 2 -23.56 -10.52 -2.13
C LYS A 2 -22.87 -9.32 -1.46
N PHE A 3 -21.90 -8.70 -2.12
CA PHE A 3 -21.18 -7.55 -1.55
C PHE A 3 -22.12 -6.39 -1.22
N GLU A 4 -23.21 -6.27 -1.99
CA GLU A 4 -24.26 -5.28 -1.81
C GLU A 4 -25.03 -5.44 -0.49
N ASP A 5 -24.96 -6.62 0.14
CA ASP A 5 -25.61 -6.88 1.42
C ASP A 5 -24.86 -6.23 2.60
N PHE A 6 -23.63 -5.71 2.38
CA PHE A 6 -22.77 -5.17 3.44
C PHE A 6 -22.70 -3.64 3.44
N ALA A 7 -22.66 -3.04 4.63
CA ALA A 7 -22.46 -1.60 4.82
C ALA A 7 -21.15 -1.07 4.18
N ALA A 8 -20.15 -1.95 3.97
CA ALA A 8 -18.90 -1.62 3.31
C ALA A 8 -19.10 -1.10 1.88
N LYS A 9 -20.16 -1.51 1.16
CA LYS A 9 -20.46 -0.99 -0.18
C LYS A 9 -20.71 0.52 -0.14
N LYS A 10 -21.58 0.98 0.76
CA LYS A 10 -21.90 2.41 0.90
C LYS A 10 -20.66 3.23 1.25
N MET A 11 -19.78 2.69 2.09
CA MET A 11 -18.52 3.35 2.43
C MET A 11 -17.59 3.48 1.21
N LEU A 12 -17.54 2.45 0.35
CA LEU A 12 -16.75 2.49 -0.88
C LEU A 12 -17.28 3.57 -1.86
N GLU A 13 -18.60 3.67 -2.01
CA GLU A 13 -19.25 4.67 -2.87
C GLU A 13 -18.96 6.09 -2.37
N ILE A 14 -19.22 6.38 -1.09
CA ILE A 14 -18.94 7.70 -0.49
C ILE A 14 -17.47 8.08 -0.63
N ALA A 15 -16.55 7.13 -0.41
CA ALA A 15 -15.12 7.38 -0.58
C ALA A 15 -14.72 7.70 -2.03
N HIS A 16 -15.50 7.28 -3.03
CA HIS A 16 -15.26 7.59 -4.45
C HIS A 16 -15.98 8.85 -4.93
N GLU A 17 -17.03 9.31 -4.26
CA GLU A 17 -17.84 10.46 -4.69
C GLU A 17 -17.17 11.83 -4.47
N GLY A 18 -16.27 11.97 -3.49
CA GLY A 18 -15.62 13.25 -3.17
C GLY A 18 -14.84 13.84 -4.34
N ASP A 19 -14.90 15.15 -4.55
CA ASP A 19 -14.29 15.88 -5.67
C ASP A 19 -12.88 16.42 -5.39
N GLN A 20 -12.41 16.29 -4.15
CA GLN A 20 -11.09 16.76 -3.71
C GLN A 20 -9.92 15.96 -4.33
N LEU A 21 -10.20 14.78 -4.88
CA LEU A 21 -9.25 13.98 -5.65
C LEU A 21 -9.80 13.74 -7.05
N THR A 22 -8.96 13.95 -8.05
CA THR A 22 -9.21 13.59 -9.44
C THR A 22 -9.38 12.07 -9.60
N ASP A 23 -10.03 11.63 -10.68
CA ASP A 23 -10.14 10.19 -10.97
C ASP A 23 -8.75 9.54 -11.09
N ARG A 24 -7.79 10.25 -11.71
CA ARG A 24 -6.39 9.80 -11.80
C ARG A 24 -5.80 9.49 -10.44
N GLU A 25 -5.93 10.40 -9.48
CA GLU A 25 -5.41 10.22 -8.12
C GLU A 25 -6.08 9.03 -7.42
N LYS A 26 -7.42 8.93 -7.53
CA LYS A 26 -8.18 7.81 -6.95
C LYS A 26 -7.75 6.45 -7.51
N GLN A 27 -7.49 6.35 -8.82
CA GLN A 27 -7.02 5.11 -9.43
C GLN A 27 -5.61 4.74 -8.95
N LEU A 28 -4.67 5.70 -8.90
CA LEU A 28 -3.29 5.45 -8.46
C LEU A 28 -3.24 5.06 -6.97
N ILE A 29 -4.01 5.74 -6.12
CA ILE A 29 -4.15 5.39 -4.69
C ILE A 29 -4.76 4.00 -4.55
N GLY A 30 -5.86 3.73 -5.26
CA GLY A 30 -6.52 2.42 -5.24
C GLY A 30 -5.62 1.28 -5.70
N LEU A 31 -4.79 1.53 -6.73
CA LEU A 31 -3.77 0.60 -7.20
C LEU A 31 -2.74 0.31 -6.10
N ALA A 32 -2.11 1.35 -5.53
CA ALA A 32 -1.13 1.19 -4.47
C ALA A 32 -1.70 0.42 -3.26
N VAL A 33 -2.91 0.75 -2.81
CA VAL A 33 -3.56 0.06 -1.68
C VAL A 33 -3.85 -1.41 -2.01
N SER A 34 -4.39 -1.70 -3.20
CA SER A 34 -4.71 -3.08 -3.58
C SER A 34 -3.48 -3.97 -3.74
N ALA A 35 -2.40 -3.42 -4.32
CA ALA A 35 -1.14 -4.12 -4.51
C ALA A 35 -0.45 -4.44 -3.18
N THR A 36 -0.38 -3.48 -2.26
CA THR A 36 0.23 -3.67 -0.94
C THR A 36 -0.54 -4.61 -0.03
N ARG A 37 -1.85 -4.80 -0.27
CA ARG A 37 -2.68 -5.80 0.42
C ARG A 37 -2.65 -7.19 -0.23
N GLY A 38 -2.00 -7.35 -1.38
CA GLY A 38 -1.82 -8.65 -2.05
C GLY A 38 -3.10 -9.21 -2.70
N CYS A 39 -4.11 -8.39 -2.99
CA CYS A 39 -5.31 -8.87 -3.68
C CYS A 39 -5.07 -8.91 -5.20
N ILE A 40 -4.86 -10.10 -5.78
CA ILE A 40 -4.56 -10.30 -7.21
C ILE A 40 -5.68 -9.73 -8.10
N ALA A 41 -6.94 -10.10 -7.84
CA ALA A 41 -8.08 -9.64 -8.63
C ALA A 41 -8.30 -8.12 -8.53
N CYS A 42 -8.12 -7.56 -7.33
CA CYS A 42 -8.25 -6.12 -7.10
C CYS A 42 -7.14 -5.35 -7.82
N SER A 43 -5.90 -5.81 -7.72
CA SER A 43 -4.75 -5.16 -8.35
C SER A 43 -4.88 -5.19 -9.88
N GLY A 44 -5.19 -6.35 -10.45
CA GLY A 44 -5.39 -6.47 -11.90
C GLY A 44 -6.55 -5.62 -12.43
N SER A 45 -7.68 -5.60 -11.73
CA SER A 45 -8.83 -4.77 -12.13
C SER A 45 -8.54 -3.26 -12.01
N ARG A 46 -7.78 -2.82 -11.00
CA ARG A 46 -7.33 -1.43 -10.86
C ARG A 46 -6.36 -1.02 -11.97
N ILE A 47 -5.38 -1.86 -12.31
CA ILE A 47 -4.45 -1.63 -13.44
C ILE A 47 -5.25 -1.46 -14.73
N LYS A 48 -6.17 -2.39 -15.01
CA LYS A 48 -7.02 -2.33 -16.21
C LYS A 48 -7.79 -1.02 -16.29
N ARG A 49 -8.50 -0.64 -15.21
CA ARG A 49 -9.29 0.61 -15.17
C ARG A 49 -8.44 1.85 -15.33
N ALA A 50 -7.24 1.86 -14.74
CA ALA A 50 -6.31 2.99 -14.86
C ALA A 50 -5.82 3.17 -16.31
N ILE A 51 -5.53 2.08 -17.02
CA ILE A 51 -5.19 2.12 -18.45
C ILE A 51 -6.38 2.62 -19.26
N GLU A 52 -7.58 2.11 -18.99
CA GLU A 52 -8.83 2.52 -19.66
C GLU A 52 -9.17 3.99 -19.43
N SER A 53 -8.76 4.58 -18.29
CA SER A 53 -8.92 6.02 -18.01
C SER A 53 -7.77 6.89 -18.56
N GLY A 54 -6.86 6.32 -19.35
CA GLY A 54 -5.78 7.04 -20.02
C GLY A 54 -4.57 7.34 -19.13
N ILE A 55 -4.44 6.69 -17.97
CA ILE A 55 -3.24 6.80 -17.15
C ILE A 55 -2.10 6.06 -17.87
N PRO A 56 -0.96 6.72 -18.12
CA PRO A 56 0.12 6.12 -18.87
C PRO A 56 0.81 5.04 -18.03
N TRP A 57 1.35 4.03 -18.71
CA TRP A 57 1.92 2.83 -18.09
C TRP A 57 3.09 3.14 -17.14
N ASP A 58 3.91 4.12 -17.48
CA ASP A 58 5.02 4.62 -16.66
C ASP A 58 4.55 5.18 -15.30
N ALA A 59 3.40 5.85 -15.26
CA ALA A 59 2.81 6.33 -14.01
C ALA A 59 2.30 5.19 -13.12
N LEU A 60 1.82 4.09 -13.72
CA LEU A 60 1.43 2.90 -12.96
C LEU A 60 2.65 2.21 -12.35
N ILE A 61 3.74 2.08 -13.13
CA ILE A 61 5.02 1.56 -12.63
C ILE A 61 5.51 2.42 -11.46
N GLN A 62 5.59 3.74 -11.65
CA GLN A 62 6.04 4.66 -10.60
C GLN A 62 5.19 4.57 -9.34
N ALA A 63 3.86 4.44 -9.45
CA ALA A 63 3.00 4.27 -8.29
C ALA A 63 3.29 2.97 -7.52
N ILE A 64 3.57 1.87 -8.24
CA ILE A 64 3.95 0.59 -7.62
C ILE A 64 5.35 0.66 -7.00
N ASP A 65 6.30 1.32 -7.63
CA ASP A 65 7.66 1.50 -7.10
C ASP A 65 7.62 2.31 -5.80
N VAL A 66 6.85 3.41 -5.77
CA VAL A 66 6.64 4.21 -4.56
C VAL A 66 6.00 3.37 -3.46
N ALA A 67 4.93 2.61 -3.78
CA ALA A 67 4.27 1.74 -2.80
C ALA A 67 5.22 0.66 -2.25
N SER A 68 6.06 0.08 -3.12
CA SER A 68 7.06 -0.93 -2.75
C SER A 68 8.13 -0.36 -1.84
N ALA A 69 8.66 0.83 -2.16
CA ALA A 69 9.66 1.51 -1.33
C ALA A 69 9.11 1.87 0.06
N VAL A 70 7.87 2.39 0.12
CA VAL A 70 7.20 2.69 1.40
C VAL A 70 7.03 1.43 2.24
N ASN A 71 6.57 0.32 1.64
CA ASN A 71 6.42 -0.95 2.36
C ASN A 71 7.75 -1.47 2.92
N ALA A 72 8.83 -1.43 2.13
CA ALA A 72 10.17 -1.81 2.59
C ALA A 72 10.65 -0.92 3.75
N GLY A 73 10.40 0.39 3.66
CA GLY A 73 10.68 1.33 4.74
C GLY A 73 9.90 1.02 6.02
N VAL A 74 8.61 0.72 5.92
CA VAL A 74 7.76 0.33 7.06
C VAL A 74 8.29 -0.95 7.72
N THR A 75 8.65 -1.97 6.94
CA THR A 75 9.24 -3.20 7.47
C THR A 75 10.49 -2.91 8.31
N THR A 76 11.38 -2.06 7.80
CA THR A 76 12.60 -1.65 8.51
C THR A 76 12.27 -0.86 9.77
N ALA A 77 11.40 0.14 9.67
CA ALA A 77 11.03 1.00 10.79
C ALA A 77 10.35 0.23 11.92
N ILE A 78 9.46 -0.71 11.61
CA ILE A 78 8.79 -1.55 12.61
C ILE A 78 9.79 -2.46 13.33
N ALA A 79 10.76 -3.03 12.61
CA ALA A 79 11.82 -3.83 13.24
C ALA A 79 12.65 -2.98 14.22
N LEU A 80 13.07 -1.79 13.81
CA LEU A 80 13.80 -0.85 14.67
C LEU A 80 12.99 -0.43 15.90
N GLN A 81 11.69 -0.16 15.73
CA GLN A 81 10.81 0.15 16.86
C GLN A 81 10.67 -1.04 17.82
N GLY A 82 10.63 -2.27 17.30
CA GLY A 82 10.62 -3.49 18.12
C GLY A 82 11.91 -3.63 18.93
N ILE A 83 13.07 -3.45 18.30
CA ILE A 83 14.39 -3.46 18.96
C ILE A 83 14.42 -2.43 20.11
N ASN A 84 14.02 -1.18 19.82
CA ASN A 84 13.99 -0.11 20.82
C ASN A 84 13.01 -0.42 21.97
N LYS A 85 11.83 -0.97 21.65
CA LYS A 85 10.82 -1.35 22.65
C LYS A 85 11.33 -2.38 23.64
N GLU A 86 12.11 -3.35 23.17
CA GLU A 86 12.72 -4.38 24.01
C GLU A 86 14.03 -3.91 24.69
N GLY A 87 14.44 -2.65 24.50
CA GLY A 87 15.66 -2.10 25.10
C GLY A 87 16.95 -2.70 24.53
N LEU A 88 16.90 -3.25 23.31
CA LEU A 88 18.02 -3.94 22.68
C LEU A 88 18.99 -2.92 22.05
N ASP A 89 19.88 -2.33 22.85
CA ASP A 89 21.05 -1.58 22.35
C ASP A 89 22.08 -2.57 21.80
N SER A 90 21.83 -3.11 20.60
CA SER A 90 22.74 -4.07 19.99
C SER A 90 24.03 -3.39 19.53
N THR A 91 25.14 -3.65 20.20
CA THR A 91 26.48 -3.50 19.60
C THR A 91 26.74 -4.71 18.72
N CYS A 92 26.33 -4.63 17.46
CA CYS A 92 26.65 -5.69 16.49
C CYS A 92 28.08 -5.48 15.96
N VAL A 93 29.00 -6.36 16.36
CA VAL A 93 30.38 -6.36 15.86
C VAL A 93 30.60 -7.64 15.05
N GLY A 94 30.96 -7.50 13.78
CA GLY A 94 31.28 -8.64 12.91
C GLY A 94 30.11 -9.59 12.61
N GLY A 95 28.85 -9.13 12.72
CA GLY A 95 27.66 -9.93 12.43
C GLY A 95 27.12 -10.76 13.59
N ALA A 96 27.78 -10.75 14.75
CA ALA A 96 27.23 -11.25 16.00
C ALA A 96 26.63 -10.08 16.79
N CYS A 97 25.39 -10.23 17.27
CA CYS A 97 24.74 -9.25 18.14
C CYS A 97 24.54 -9.90 19.52
N THR A 98 25.07 -9.27 20.55
CA THR A 98 24.80 -9.65 21.95
C THR A 98 23.69 -8.74 22.48
N VAL A 99 22.64 -9.34 23.01
CA VAL A 99 21.59 -8.61 23.75
C VAL A 99 22.02 -8.59 25.22
N SER A 100 22.12 -7.40 25.82
CA SER A 100 22.39 -7.20 27.25
C SER A 100 21.11 -7.13 28.05
#